data_AF-H0ZP77-F1
#
_entry.id   AF-H0ZP77-F1
#
_cell.length_a   1.000
_cell.length_b   1.000
_cell.length_c   1.000
_cell.angle_alpha   90.00
_cell.angle_beta   90.00
_cell.angle_gamma   90.00
#
_symmetry.space_group_name_H-M   'P 1'
#
loop_
_entity.id
_entity.type
_entity.pdbx_description
1 polymer ?
#
loop_
_entity_poly.entity_id
_entity_poly.type
_entity_poly.pdbx_seq_one_letter_code
_entity_poly.pdbx_strand_id
1 'polypeptide(L)'
;MQKRITFCITENYFKQRFSYFFYPSGNPVTMSAALLPKPQMRGLLARRMKFHLLGAFLVSMGCATLYKFGIAEPRKQAYADFYRNYDPMKDFEAMKAAGVLESAPPK
;
A
#
# COMPACT_ATOMS: atom_id res chain seq x y z
N MET A 1 7.88 58.26 2.95
CA MET A 1 8.47 57.48 1.83
C MET A 1 8.27 55.96 1.94
N GLN A 2 8.15 55.37 3.13
CA GLN A 2 8.07 53.89 3.28
C GLN A 2 6.68 53.29 2.97
N LYS A 3 5.59 54.08 3.01
CA LYS A 3 4.21 53.60 2.80
C LYS A 3 3.77 53.44 1.33
N ARG A 4 4.51 53.99 0.35
CA ARG A 4 4.18 53.82 -1.09
C ARG A 4 4.70 52.51 -1.68
N ILE A 5 5.78 51.96 -1.12
CA ILE A 5 6.43 50.76 -1.66
C ILE A 5 5.62 49.50 -1.32
N THR A 6 5.04 49.42 -0.11
CA THR A 6 4.22 48.28 0.31
C THR A 6 2.92 48.14 -0.50
N PHE A 7 2.31 49.27 -0.91
CA PHE A 7 1.06 49.27 -1.68
C PHE A 7 1.24 48.71 -3.10
N CYS A 8 2.35 49.07 -3.77
CA CYS A 8 2.69 48.54 -5.11
C CYS A 8 2.95 47.03 -5.11
N ILE A 9 3.42 46.45 -4.00
CA ILE A 9 3.67 45.01 -3.89
C ILE A 9 2.35 44.27 -3.66
N THR A 10 1.47 44.78 -2.78
CA THR A 10 0.16 44.16 -2.53
C THR A 10 -0.77 44.16 -3.74
N GLU A 11 -0.77 45.23 -4.55
CA GLU A 11 -1.57 45.27 -5.79
C GLU A 11 -1.05 44.30 -6.86
N ASN A 12 0.27 44.19 -7.03
CA ASN A 12 0.86 43.26 -8.00
C ASN A 12 0.61 41.79 -7.63
N TYR A 13 0.70 41.44 -6.35
CA TYR A 13 0.40 40.09 -5.88
C TYR A 13 -1.10 39.77 -5.95
N PHE A 14 -1.98 40.74 -5.69
CA PHE A 14 -3.43 40.55 -5.80
C PHE A 14 -3.87 40.37 -7.26
N LYS A 15 -3.32 41.14 -8.21
CA LYS A 15 -3.57 40.95 -9.64
C LYS A 15 -3.01 39.63 -10.18
N GLN A 16 -1.82 39.22 -9.73
CA GLN A 16 -1.25 37.94 -10.15
C GLN A 16 -2.02 36.74 -9.60
N ARG A 17 -2.47 36.75 -8.34
CA ARG A 17 -3.19 35.63 -7.72
C ARG A 17 -4.61 35.43 -8.29
N PHE A 18 -5.29 36.50 -8.71
CA PHE A 18 -6.66 36.40 -9.24
C PHE A 18 -6.71 35.86 -10.68
N SER A 19 -5.62 35.99 -11.46
CA SER A 19 -5.60 35.50 -12.84
C SER A 19 -5.32 33.99 -12.98
N TYR A 20 -4.78 33.33 -11.94
CA TYR A 20 -4.53 31.88 -11.95
C TYR A 20 -5.71 31.05 -11.39
N PHE A 21 -6.76 31.69 -10.89
CA PHE A 21 -7.90 31.00 -10.26
C PHE A 21 -9.08 30.78 -11.22
N PHE A 22 -9.08 31.37 -12.43
CA PHE A 22 -10.24 31.34 -13.34
C PHE A 22 -9.89 31.01 -14.81
N TYR A 23 -9.18 29.90 -15.04
CA TYR A 23 -9.20 29.26 -16.37
C TYR A 23 -9.67 27.81 -16.24
N PRO A 24 -10.98 27.54 -16.38
CA PRO A 24 -11.44 26.22 -16.78
C PRO A 24 -11.13 26.06 -18.28
N SER A 25 -10.06 25.35 -18.62
CA SER A 25 -9.77 24.99 -20.02
C SER A 25 -10.63 23.79 -20.43
N GLY A 26 -11.91 24.07 -20.68
CA GLY A 26 -12.78 23.24 -21.50
C GLY A 26 -12.49 23.53 -22.98
N ASN A 27 -12.29 22.48 -23.76
CA ASN A 27 -11.76 22.51 -25.13
C ASN A 27 -12.76 23.12 -26.13
N PRO A 28 -12.41 24.15 -26.92
CA PRO A 28 -13.06 24.38 -28.21
C PRO A 28 -12.51 23.36 -29.22
N VAL A 29 -13.40 22.52 -29.73
CA VAL A 29 -13.11 21.46 -30.70
C VAL A 29 -12.84 22.10 -32.06
N THR A 30 -11.57 22.34 -32.40
CA THR A 30 -11.13 22.64 -33.77
C THR A 30 -10.27 21.49 -34.29
N MET A 31 -10.94 20.57 -34.99
CA MET A 31 -10.34 19.46 -35.71
C MET A 31 -9.53 20.01 -36.90
N SER A 32 -8.20 20.04 -36.77
CA SER A 32 -7.29 20.23 -37.91
C SER A 32 -6.10 19.25 -37.76
N ALA A 33 -6.01 18.34 -38.73
CA ALA A 33 -4.92 17.40 -39.03
C ALA A 33 -3.96 17.00 -37.88
N ALA A 34 -4.20 15.84 -37.25
CA ALA A 34 -3.25 14.97 -36.54
C ALA A 34 -1.94 15.58 -35.97
N LEU A 35 -2.02 16.72 -35.27
CA LEU A 35 -0.91 17.34 -34.58
C LEU A 35 -0.81 16.77 -33.16
N LEU A 36 0.34 16.21 -32.79
CA LEU A 36 0.58 15.65 -31.46
C LEU A 36 0.19 16.68 -30.37
N PRO A 37 -0.77 16.37 -29.47
CA PRO A 37 -1.13 17.26 -28.39
C PRO A 37 0.08 17.45 -27.47
N LYS A 38 0.31 18.69 -27.02
CA LYS A 38 1.50 19.02 -26.23
C LYS A 38 1.54 18.19 -24.94
N PRO A 39 2.58 17.35 -24.73
CA PRO A 39 2.67 16.52 -23.55
C PRO A 39 2.94 17.36 -22.30
N GLN A 40 2.62 16.81 -21.12
CA GLN A 40 2.94 17.44 -19.85
C GLN A 40 4.47 17.52 -19.66
N MET A 41 5.01 18.75 -19.65
CA MET A 41 6.45 19.01 -19.54
C MET A 41 6.91 19.38 -18.12
N ARG A 42 5.98 19.58 -17.18
CA ARG A 42 6.30 20.01 -15.80
C ARG A 42 5.65 19.08 -14.78
N GLY A 43 6.29 18.90 -13.63
CA GLY A 43 5.73 18.10 -12.52
C GLY A 43 5.70 16.58 -12.76
N LEU A 44 6.42 16.07 -13.78
CA LEU A 44 6.53 14.65 -14.11
C LEU A 44 6.98 13.81 -12.90
N LEU A 45 7.98 14.30 -12.15
CA LEU A 45 8.51 13.64 -10.96
C LEU A 45 7.48 13.55 -9.84
N ALA A 46 6.78 14.64 -9.54
CA ALA A 46 5.77 14.68 -8.48
C ALA A 46 4.59 13.75 -8.79
N ARG A 47 4.18 13.64 -10.06
CA ARG A 47 3.12 12.71 -10.48
C ARG A 47 3.55 11.26 -10.34
N ARG A 48 4.78 10.92 -10.72
CA ARG A 48 5.32 9.56 -10.57
C ARG A 48 5.47 9.16 -9.11
N MET A 49 5.93 10.08 -8.25
CA MET A 49 6.10 9.81 -6.82
C MET A 49 4.77 9.53 -6.13
N LYS A 50 3.72 10.29 -6.43
CA LYS A 50 2.37 10.04 -5.89
C LYS A 50 1.82 8.68 -6.33
N PHE A 51 2.05 8.32 -7.59
CA PHE A 51 1.64 7.02 -8.11
C PHE A 51 2.36 5.86 -7.40
N HIS A 52 3.68 5.97 -7.25
CA HIS A 52 4.48 4.95 -6.56
C HIS A 52 4.19 4.87 -5.07
N LEU A 53 3.91 5.99 -4.41
CA LEU A 53 3.56 6.00 -2.99
C LEU A 53 2.27 5.21 -2.76
N LEU A 54 1.22 5.51 -3.52
CA LEU A 54 -0.05 4.77 -3.44
C LEU A 54 0.13 3.30 -3.82
N GLY A 55 0.90 3.02 -4.88
CA GLY A 55 1.22 1.64 -5.28
C GLY A 55 1.94 0.86 -4.19
N ALA A 56 2.94 1.46 -3.54
CA ALA A 56 3.69 0.84 -2.46
C ALA A 56 2.81 0.52 -1.25
N PHE A 57 1.88 1.42 -0.88
CA PHE A 57 0.93 1.16 0.22
C PHE A 57 -0.04 0.02 -0.09
N LEU A 58 -0.56 -0.06 -1.32
CA LEU A 58 -1.45 -1.15 -1.72
C LEU A 58 -0.71 -2.49 -1.73
N VAL A 59 0.51 -2.51 -2.25
CA VAL A 59 1.35 -3.72 -2.30
C VAL A 59 1.73 -4.17 -0.89
N SER A 60 2.11 -3.26 0.00
CA SER A 60 2.48 -3.62 1.38
C SER A 60 1.29 -4.17 2.16
N MET A 61 0.12 -3.54 2.06
CA MET A 61 -1.11 -4.05 2.67
C MET A 61 -1.51 -5.41 2.09
N GLY A 62 -1.43 -5.57 0.77
CA GLY A 62 -1.70 -6.85 0.11
C GLY A 62 -0.75 -7.96 0.57
N CYS A 63 0.55 -7.67 0.69
CA CYS A 63 1.53 -8.64 1.18
C CYS A 63 1.26 -9.03 2.63
N ALA A 64 0.89 -8.06 3.48
CA ALA A 64 0.54 -8.32 4.88
C ALA A 64 -0.70 -9.22 5.04
N THR A 65 -1.75 -8.99 4.23
CA THR A 65 -2.97 -9.82 4.27
C THR A 65 -2.68 -11.22 3.73
N LEU A 66 -1.94 -11.34 2.62
CA LEU A 66 -1.52 -12.63 2.08
C LEU A 66 -0.71 -13.44 3.10
N TYR A 67 0.21 -12.81 3.82
CA TYR A 67 0.99 -13.50 4.85
C TYR A 67 0.11 -13.95 6.03
N LYS A 68 -0.80 -13.08 6.49
CA LYS A 68 -1.69 -13.41 7.62
C LYS A 68 -2.61 -14.58 7.29
N PHE A 69 -3.28 -14.56 6.13
CA PHE A 69 -4.20 -15.62 5.74
C PHE A 69 -3.50 -16.86 5.19
N GLY A 70 -2.38 -16.70 4.49
CA GLY A 70 -1.65 -17.82 3.88
C GLY A 70 -0.77 -18.59 4.85
N ILE A 71 -0.28 -17.95 5.93
CA ILE A 71 0.68 -18.59 6.85
C ILE A 71 0.20 -18.52 8.30
N ALA A 72 -0.21 -17.35 8.79
CA ALA A 72 -0.48 -17.21 10.22
C ALA A 72 -1.74 -17.96 10.66
N GLU A 73 -2.85 -17.81 9.92
CA GLU A 73 -4.11 -18.49 10.24
C GLU A 73 -4.07 -20.02 10.05
N PRO A 74 -3.59 -20.59 8.92
CA PRO A 74 -3.56 -22.04 8.76
C PRO A 74 -2.64 -22.72 9.77
N ARG A 75 -1.55 -22.06 10.20
CA ARG A 75 -0.71 -22.60 11.27
C ARG A 75 -1.47 -22.68 12.59
N LYS A 76 -2.21 -21.63 12.98
CA LYS A 76 -3.01 -21.65 14.21
C LYS A 76 -4.10 -22.71 14.15
N GLN A 77 -4.79 -22.83 13.00
CA GLN A 77 -5.82 -23.84 12.78
C GLN A 77 -5.24 -25.25 12.87
N ALA A 78 -4.09 -25.51 12.23
CA ALA A 78 -3.43 -26.81 12.31
C ALA A 78 -3.09 -27.23 13.74
N TYR A 79 -2.61 -26.30 14.58
CA TYR A 79 -2.38 -26.60 16.01
C TYR A 79 -3.69 -26.85 16.75
N ALA A 80 -4.73 -26.03 16.51
CA ALA A 80 -6.03 -26.22 17.13
C ALA A 80 -6.66 -27.57 16.76
N ASP A 81 -6.57 -27.96 15.49
CA ASP A 81 -7.09 -29.22 14.97
C ASP A 81 -6.32 -30.43 15.51
N PHE A 82 -5.00 -30.30 15.65
CA PHE A 82 -4.17 -31.32 16.30
C PHE A 82 -4.65 -31.57 17.73
N TYR A 83 -4.76 -30.53 18.56
CA TYR A 83 -5.16 -30.68 19.95
C TYR A 83 -6.64 -30.98 20.16
N ARG A 84 -7.50 -30.80 19.15
CA ARG A 84 -8.93 -31.09 19.25
C ARG A 84 -9.23 -32.56 19.54
N ASN A 85 -8.46 -33.47 18.94
CA ASN A 85 -8.67 -34.92 19.03
C ASN A 85 -7.42 -35.65 19.56
N TYR A 86 -6.46 -34.93 20.14
CA TYR A 86 -5.20 -35.51 20.61
C TYR A 86 -5.41 -36.25 21.92
N ASP A 87 -5.10 -37.55 21.93
CA ASP A 87 -5.02 -38.38 23.13
C ASP A 87 -3.56 -38.65 23.47
N PRO A 88 -3.02 -38.07 24.56
CA PRO A 88 -1.61 -38.22 24.92
C PRO A 88 -1.23 -39.65 25.30
N MET A 89 -2.16 -40.45 25.83
CA MET A 89 -1.85 -41.83 26.23
C MET A 89 -1.67 -42.73 25.04
N LYS A 90 -2.53 -42.57 24.02
CA LYS A 90 -2.43 -43.33 22.77
C LYS A 90 -1.13 -43.04 22.01
N ASP A 91 -0.72 -41.77 21.94
CA ASP A 91 0.53 -41.39 21.27
C ASP A 91 1.75 -41.90 22.05
N PHE A 92 1.71 -41.83 23.38
CA PHE A 92 2.73 -42.40 24.24
C PHE A 92 2.86 -43.92 24.08
N GLU A 93 1.76 -44.67 24.02
CA GLU A 93 1.78 -46.11 23.79
C GLU A 93 2.36 -46.46 22.41
N ALA A 94 2.03 -45.68 21.38
CA ALA A 94 2.63 -45.84 20.05
C ALA A 94 4.14 -45.59 20.06
N MET A 95 4.61 -44.54 20.75
CA MET A 95 6.04 -44.24 20.90
C MET A 95 6.79 -45.29 21.72
N LYS A 96 6.16 -45.79 22.78
CA LYS A 96 6.68 -46.87 23.62
C LYS A 96 6.79 -48.18 22.82
N ALA A 97 5.77 -48.53 22.05
CA ALA A 97 5.81 -49.70 21.17
C ALA A 97 6.89 -49.58 20.08
N ALA A 98 7.13 -48.37 19.59
CA ALA A 98 8.23 -48.08 18.67
C ALA A 98 9.63 -48.11 19.34
N GLY A 99 9.71 -48.26 20.66
CA GLY A 99 10.98 -48.37 21.39
C GLY A 99 11.80 -47.08 21.42
N VAL A 100 11.17 -45.92 21.16
CA VAL A 100 11.84 -44.61 21.14
C VAL A 100 12.20 -44.13 22.55
N LEU A 101 11.49 -44.62 23.56
CA LEU A 101 11.64 -44.18 24.95
C LEU A 101 12.63 -45.07 25.71
N GLU A 102 13.80 -44.54 26.06
CA GLU A 102 14.77 -45.25 26.91
C GLU A 102 14.23 -45.53 28.32
N SER A 103 13.41 -44.62 28.87
CA SER A 103 12.82 -44.75 30.20
C SER A 103 11.65 -45.74 30.28
N ALA A 104 11.06 -46.09 29.14
CA ALA A 104 9.90 -46.96 29.05
C ALA A 104 10.10 -47.96 27.90
N PRO A 105 10.81 -49.07 28.13
CA PRO A 105 11.01 -50.08 27.10
C PRO A 105 9.67 -50.71 26.67
N PRO A 106 9.54 -51.12 25.40
CA PRO A 106 8.40 -51.90 24.94
C PRO A 106 8.30 -53.18 25.77
N LYS A 107 7.08 -53.51 26.22
CA LYS A 107 6.83 -54.77 26.93
C LYS A 107 6.75 -55.93 25.96
#